data_AF-A0A6H5K6F0-F1
#
_entry.id   AF-A0A6H5K6F0-F1
#
_cell.length_a   1.000
_cell.length_b   1.000
_cell.length_c   1.000
_cell.angle_alpha   90.00
_cell.angle_beta   90.00
_cell.angle_gamma   90.00
#
_symmetry.space_group_name_H-M   'P 1'
#
loop_
_entity.id
_entity.type
_entity.pdbx_description
1 polymer ?
#
loop_
_entity_poly.entity_id
_entity_poly.type
_entity_poly.pdbx_seq_one_letter_code
_entity_poly.pdbx_strand_id
1 'polypeptide(L)'
;MQDRWPGRGGVCVACRRVSSLTFRVRKKALLYQQAGRNNSSRVPTLRPSAMRGKYVKESLLSEHHKPIDCSSALKITFGENFDETIAEITWPSSLQQLEFGTLFDQPIVSVKWPRSLEKIIFNGLFNQPIEGISWPHHLRELNLGFGFNQPIEDVAWPKSLQILSFGTFFNQTIERVKRSPLVNLELEVDFDHKLSEVEWPEWPSLLQELAFGDMFNKRIENVSWPDRLKKLTFACKFDQPIERVTWPACLEVLVFGDKFNQPNEGTKFPATLKKLTLGPNFLQPLDNVS
;
A
#
# COMPACT_ATOMS: atom_id res chain seq x y z
N MET A 1 -15.17 -34.67 -55.09
CA MET A 1 -13.96 -35.52 -55.19
C MET A 1 -12.85 -34.71 -54.56
N GLN A 2 -12.19 -35.08 -53.48
CA GLN A 2 -12.08 -36.31 -52.70
C GLN A 2 -11.48 -35.83 -51.34
N ASP A 3 -12.16 -36.04 -50.22
CA ASP A 3 -11.87 -37.11 -49.22
C ASP A 3 -10.69 -36.73 -48.29
N ARG A 4 -10.77 -36.68 -46.94
CA ARG A 4 -11.30 -37.68 -45.98
C ARG A 4 -11.38 -37.09 -44.54
N TRP A 5 -12.34 -37.57 -43.75
CA TRP A 5 -12.47 -37.49 -42.27
C TRP A 5 -11.43 -38.41 -41.56
N PRO A 6 -11.09 -38.31 -40.23
CA PRO A 6 -11.98 -38.51 -39.05
C PRO A 6 -11.67 -37.54 -37.86
N GLY A 7 -12.58 -37.24 -36.93
CA GLY A 7 -13.05 -38.12 -35.85
C GLY A 7 -12.52 -37.66 -34.48
N ARG A 8 -13.44 -37.35 -33.56
CA ARG A 8 -13.33 -37.28 -32.07
C ARG A 8 -12.01 -36.80 -31.43
N GLY A 9 -12.11 -35.71 -30.66
CA GLY A 9 -11.19 -35.40 -29.56
C GLY A 9 -10.90 -33.92 -29.45
N GLY A 10 -11.64 -33.19 -28.61
CA GLY A 10 -11.46 -31.75 -28.46
C GLY A 10 -12.16 -31.22 -27.22
N VAL A 11 -11.81 -31.81 -26.08
CA VAL A 11 -11.84 -31.28 -24.71
C VAL A 11 -12.77 -30.08 -24.47
N CYS A 12 -13.79 -30.31 -23.64
CA CYS A 12 -14.51 -29.29 -22.91
C CYS A 12 -13.53 -28.30 -22.26
N VAL A 13 -13.30 -27.11 -22.86
CA VAL A 13 -12.47 -26.07 -22.22
C VAL A 13 -13.35 -25.25 -21.29
N ALA A 14 -13.57 -25.86 -20.11
CA ALA A 14 -13.83 -25.30 -18.79
C ALA A 14 -14.23 -23.82 -18.68
N CYS A 15 -15.32 -23.59 -17.93
CA CYS A 15 -15.47 -22.43 -17.04
C CYS A 15 -14.13 -22.14 -16.34
N ARG A 16 -13.35 -21.18 -16.85
CA ARG A 16 -12.15 -20.74 -16.16
C ARG A 16 -12.57 -19.79 -15.06
N ARG A 17 -12.58 -20.27 -13.81
CA ARG A 17 -12.47 -19.43 -12.61
C ARG A 17 -11.25 -18.53 -12.79
N VAL A 18 -11.46 -17.23 -13.03
CA VAL A 18 -10.36 -16.29 -13.13
C VAL A 18 -9.98 -15.87 -11.71
N SER A 19 -8.84 -16.36 -11.21
CA SER A 19 -8.37 -16.04 -9.87
C SER A 19 -7.87 -14.60 -9.73
N SER A 20 -7.38 -14.01 -10.83
CA SER A 20 -6.82 -12.65 -10.87
C SER A 20 -7.22 -11.92 -12.15
N LEU A 21 -7.70 -10.68 -12.03
CA LEU A 21 -8.12 -9.83 -13.15
C LEU A 21 -7.25 -8.57 -13.21
N THR A 22 -6.87 -8.16 -14.42
CA THR A 22 -6.17 -6.89 -14.65
C THR A 22 -6.96 -6.03 -15.63
N PHE A 23 -7.35 -4.83 -15.20
CA PHE A 23 -8.07 -3.87 -16.03
C PHE A 23 -7.11 -2.84 -16.59
N ARG A 24 -7.01 -2.73 -17.93
CA ARG A 24 -6.24 -1.67 -18.59
C ARG A 24 -7.19 -0.76 -19.35
N VAL A 25 -7.10 0.55 -19.12
CA VAL A 25 -7.82 1.53 -19.93
C VAL A 25 -7.23 1.50 -21.35
N ARG A 26 -8.03 1.09 -22.35
CA ARG A 26 -7.62 1.16 -23.76
C ARG A 26 -7.61 2.63 -24.22
N LYS A 27 -6.57 3.01 -24.99
CA LYS A 27 -6.29 4.34 -25.58
C LYS A 27 -7.48 5.13 -26.17
N LYS A 28 -8.63 4.51 -26.45
CA LYS A 28 -9.81 5.20 -27.01
C LYS A 28 -10.47 6.21 -26.05
N ALA A 29 -10.26 6.10 -24.73
CA ALA A 29 -10.80 7.08 -23.78
C ALA A 29 -10.08 8.44 -23.84
N LEU A 30 -8.82 8.49 -24.30
CA LEU A 30 -8.00 9.71 -24.33
C LEU A 30 -8.38 10.70 -25.45
N LEU A 31 -9.13 10.28 -26.47
CA LEU A 31 -9.50 11.17 -27.59
C LEU A 31 -10.67 12.12 -27.25
N TYR A 32 -11.35 11.96 -26.12
CA TYR A 32 -12.54 12.77 -25.79
C TYR A 32 -12.26 14.01 -24.93
N GLN A 33 -11.04 14.21 -24.42
CA GLN A 33 -10.67 15.46 -23.71
C GLN A 33 -10.13 16.57 -24.64
N GLN A 34 -9.81 16.28 -25.90
CA GLN A 34 -9.28 17.29 -26.84
C GLN A 34 -10.38 17.97 -27.69
N ALA A 35 -11.62 17.49 -27.66
CA ALA A 35 -12.75 18.13 -28.35
C ALA A 35 -13.48 19.14 -27.44
N GLY A 36 -12.73 20.11 -26.89
CA GLY A 36 -13.24 21.11 -25.95
C GLY A 36 -12.71 22.53 -26.17
N ARG A 37 -12.04 22.79 -27.30
CA ARG A 37 -11.69 24.15 -27.73
C ARG A 37 -12.24 24.36 -29.12
N ASN A 38 -13.50 24.82 -29.21
CA ASN A 38 -13.92 25.83 -30.17
C ASN A 38 -15.34 26.32 -29.85
N ASN A 39 -15.47 27.64 -29.87
CA ASN A 39 -16.67 28.42 -29.63
C ASN A 39 -17.87 27.97 -30.50
N SER A 40 -19.01 27.71 -29.87
CA SER A 40 -20.22 28.56 -29.94
C SER A 40 -21.48 27.74 -29.65
N SER A 41 -22.30 28.30 -28.74
CA SER A 41 -23.77 28.21 -28.68
C SER A 41 -24.45 26.90 -29.14
N ARG A 42 -24.67 26.01 -28.18
CA ARG A 42 -25.90 25.21 -27.87
C ARG A 42 -25.45 23.89 -27.25
N VAL A 43 -25.44 23.82 -25.93
CA VAL A 43 -25.20 22.57 -25.20
C VAL A 43 -26.51 21.80 -25.14
N PRO A 44 -26.64 20.61 -25.76
CA PRO A 44 -27.66 19.66 -25.35
C PRO A 44 -27.16 19.05 -24.04
N THR A 45 -27.84 19.39 -22.94
CA THR A 45 -27.63 18.77 -21.62
C THR A 45 -28.05 17.30 -21.70
N LEU A 46 -27.09 16.41 -21.96
CA LEU A 46 -27.30 14.97 -21.79
C LEU A 46 -27.22 14.63 -20.30
N ARG A 47 -28.31 14.04 -19.79
CA ARG A 47 -28.53 13.75 -18.37
C ARG A 47 -27.42 12.82 -17.81
N PRO A 48 -26.88 13.09 -16.60
CA PRO A 48 -25.83 12.29 -15.93
C PRO A 48 -26.18 10.83 -15.62
N SER A 49 -27.40 10.38 -15.93
CA SER A 49 -27.90 9.04 -15.63
C SER A 49 -27.55 7.99 -16.69
N ALA A 50 -27.14 8.37 -17.90
CA ALA A 50 -26.84 7.41 -18.99
C ALA A 50 -25.39 6.88 -18.98
N MET A 51 -24.48 7.49 -18.20
CA MET A 51 -23.09 7.05 -18.05
C MET A 51 -22.85 6.17 -16.81
N ARG A 52 -23.91 5.87 -16.04
CA ARG A 52 -23.82 5.10 -14.79
C ARG A 52 -23.87 3.60 -15.09
N GLY A 53 -22.72 2.94 -14.99
CA GLY A 53 -22.62 1.46 -15.01
C GLY A 53 -22.30 0.80 -16.34
N LYS A 54 -22.24 1.55 -17.46
CA LYS A 54 -21.94 0.97 -18.78
C LYS A 54 -20.44 0.68 -18.97
N TYR A 55 -19.57 1.57 -18.49
CA TYR A 55 -18.11 1.41 -18.66
C TYR A 55 -17.52 0.32 -17.76
N VAL A 56 -18.06 0.06 -16.56
CA VAL A 56 -17.65 -1.10 -15.76
C VAL A 56 -18.12 -2.41 -16.42
N LYS A 57 -19.32 -2.45 -17.01
CA LYS A 57 -19.79 -3.61 -17.80
C LYS A 57 -19.04 -3.83 -19.12
N GLU A 58 -18.64 -2.77 -19.82
CA GLU A 58 -18.00 -2.86 -21.14
C GLU A 58 -16.46 -3.02 -21.06
N SER A 59 -15.81 -2.57 -19.99
CA SER A 59 -14.38 -2.82 -19.73
C SER A 59 -14.08 -4.24 -19.21
N LEU A 60 -15.13 -5.01 -18.91
CA LEU A 60 -15.11 -6.44 -18.58
C LEU A 60 -15.17 -7.36 -19.81
N LEU A 61 -14.97 -6.83 -21.01
CA LEU A 61 -14.92 -7.62 -22.23
C LEU A 61 -13.46 -7.99 -22.51
N SER A 62 -13.18 -9.30 -22.56
CA SER A 62 -11.98 -9.82 -23.22
C SER A 62 -11.95 -9.33 -24.68
N GLU A 63 -10.77 -9.37 -25.33
CA GLU A 63 -10.63 -8.98 -26.75
C GLU A 63 -11.65 -9.68 -27.69
N HIS A 64 -12.28 -10.74 -27.21
CA HIS A 64 -13.26 -11.59 -27.89
C HIS A 64 -14.73 -11.35 -27.52
N HIS A 65 -15.10 -10.20 -26.92
CA HIS A 65 -16.51 -9.81 -26.66
C HIS A 65 -17.34 -10.81 -25.82
N LYS A 66 -16.70 -11.70 -25.04
CA LYS A 66 -17.40 -12.51 -24.03
C LYS A 66 -17.40 -11.79 -22.69
N PRO A 67 -18.55 -11.71 -21.97
CA PRO A 67 -18.61 -11.16 -20.63
C PRO A 67 -17.76 -12.03 -19.70
N ILE A 68 -16.79 -11.42 -19.03
CA ILE A 68 -15.99 -12.08 -18.01
C ILE A 68 -16.85 -12.17 -16.74
N ASP A 69 -17.15 -13.39 -16.29
CA ASP A 69 -17.76 -13.62 -14.98
C ASP A 69 -16.69 -13.40 -13.91
N CYS A 70 -16.78 -12.27 -13.22
CA CYS A 70 -15.85 -11.89 -12.16
C CYS A 70 -16.35 -12.29 -10.77
N SER A 71 -17.49 -12.97 -10.65
CA SER A 71 -18.12 -13.28 -9.35
C SER A 71 -17.22 -14.08 -8.41
N SER A 72 -16.24 -14.81 -8.96
CA SER A 72 -15.28 -15.63 -8.21
C SER A 72 -13.86 -15.07 -8.17
N ALA A 73 -13.63 -13.81 -8.55
CA ALA A 73 -12.29 -13.24 -8.55
C ALA A 73 -11.74 -13.14 -7.12
N LEU A 74 -10.46 -13.50 -6.94
CA LEU A 74 -9.76 -13.38 -5.65
C LEU A 74 -8.86 -12.14 -5.62
N LYS A 75 -8.31 -11.76 -6.77
CA LYS A 75 -7.50 -10.54 -6.93
C LYS A 75 -8.00 -9.69 -8.09
N ILE A 76 -8.05 -8.38 -7.89
CA ILE A 76 -8.26 -7.39 -8.95
C ILE A 76 -7.13 -6.38 -8.92
N THR A 77 -6.54 -6.10 -10.09
CA THR A 77 -5.55 -5.05 -10.29
C THR A 77 -6.05 -4.07 -11.35
N PHE A 78 -6.08 -2.79 -11.01
CA PHE A 78 -6.29 -1.72 -11.97
C PHE A 78 -4.96 -1.27 -12.57
N GLY A 79 -4.95 -0.99 -13.87
CA GLY A 79 -3.76 -0.56 -14.58
C GLY A 79 -3.35 0.88 -14.25
N GLU A 80 -2.13 1.23 -14.62
CA GLU A 80 -1.48 2.50 -14.24
C GLU A 80 -2.31 3.76 -14.49
N ASN A 81 -3.10 3.79 -15.57
CA ASN A 81 -3.87 4.98 -15.96
C ASN A 81 -5.32 4.98 -15.46
N PHE A 82 -5.70 4.06 -14.58
CA PHE A 82 -7.07 4.01 -14.06
C PHE A 82 -7.27 5.07 -12.98
N ASP A 83 -8.19 6.00 -13.22
CA ASP A 83 -8.56 7.08 -12.29
C ASP A 83 -10.08 7.34 -12.33
N GLU A 84 -10.86 6.27 -12.46
CA GLU A 84 -12.32 6.36 -12.50
C GLU A 84 -12.92 6.02 -11.14
N THR A 85 -14.06 6.63 -10.81
CA THR A 85 -14.72 6.38 -9.52
C THR A 85 -15.14 4.91 -9.35
N ILE A 86 -14.96 4.40 -8.14
CA ILE A 86 -15.28 3.01 -7.77
C ILE A 86 -16.44 2.89 -6.77
N ALA A 87 -17.10 4.01 -6.42
CA ALA A 87 -18.16 4.05 -5.40
C ALA A 87 -19.34 3.12 -5.70
N GLU A 88 -19.70 2.99 -6.99
CA GLU A 88 -20.85 2.23 -7.46
C GLU A 88 -20.48 0.82 -7.98
N ILE A 89 -19.24 0.38 -7.76
CA ILE A 89 -18.81 -0.96 -8.18
C ILE A 89 -19.42 -2.02 -7.25
N THR A 90 -20.05 -3.02 -7.84
CA THR A 90 -20.42 -4.25 -7.14
C THR A 90 -19.24 -5.20 -7.17
N TRP A 91 -18.58 -5.37 -6.03
CA TRP A 91 -17.40 -6.24 -5.93
C TRP A 91 -17.76 -7.72 -5.85
N PRO A 92 -16.89 -8.61 -6.37
CA PRO A 92 -17.01 -10.05 -6.15
C PRO A 92 -16.97 -10.39 -4.67
N SER A 93 -17.88 -11.25 -4.22
CA SER A 93 -17.95 -11.65 -2.80
C SER A 93 -16.74 -12.46 -2.30
N SER A 94 -15.92 -12.97 -3.22
CA SER A 94 -14.69 -13.70 -2.95
C SER A 94 -13.43 -12.85 -3.05
N LEU A 95 -13.54 -11.55 -3.36
CA LEU A 95 -12.38 -10.70 -3.59
C LEU A 95 -11.58 -10.53 -2.30
N GLN A 96 -10.31 -10.92 -2.33
CA GLN A 96 -9.38 -10.87 -1.21
C GLN A 96 -8.34 -9.77 -1.36
N GLN A 97 -7.96 -9.44 -2.60
CA GLN A 97 -6.90 -8.46 -2.88
C GLN A 97 -7.35 -7.44 -3.93
N LEU A 98 -7.07 -6.17 -3.65
CA LEU A 98 -7.31 -5.08 -4.56
C LEU A 98 -6.07 -4.21 -4.70
N GLU A 99 -5.69 -3.93 -5.93
CA GLU A 99 -4.49 -3.18 -6.26
C GLU A 99 -4.83 -2.09 -7.28
N PHE A 100 -4.43 -0.85 -6.99
CA PHE A 100 -4.62 0.30 -7.86
C PHE A 100 -3.30 0.70 -8.52
N GLY A 101 -3.39 1.10 -9.80
CA GLY A 101 -2.26 1.63 -10.55
C GLY A 101 -1.88 3.05 -10.15
N THR A 102 -0.82 3.57 -10.76
CA THR A 102 -0.17 4.83 -10.37
C THR A 102 -1.08 6.06 -10.36
N LEU A 103 -2.01 6.22 -11.30
CA LEU A 103 -2.79 7.47 -11.45
C LEU A 103 -4.09 7.52 -10.63
N PHE A 104 -4.46 6.47 -9.89
CA PHE A 104 -5.71 6.46 -9.16
C PHE A 104 -5.70 7.46 -8.00
N ASP A 105 -6.61 8.45 -8.02
CA ASP A 105 -6.77 9.46 -6.97
C ASP A 105 -8.25 9.81 -6.73
N GLN A 106 -9.16 8.84 -6.90
CA GLN A 106 -10.59 9.06 -6.68
C GLN A 106 -10.99 8.87 -5.20
N PRO A 107 -11.97 9.63 -4.68
CA PRO A 107 -12.47 9.46 -3.32
C PRO A 107 -13.05 8.06 -3.08
N ILE A 108 -12.75 7.48 -1.92
CA ILE A 108 -13.16 6.12 -1.56
C ILE A 108 -14.11 6.04 -0.35
N VAL A 109 -14.53 7.19 0.20
CA VAL A 109 -15.38 7.26 1.41
C VAL A 109 -16.71 6.53 1.28
N SER A 110 -17.30 6.52 0.08
CA SER A 110 -18.60 5.88 -0.20
C SER A 110 -18.48 4.44 -0.73
N VAL A 111 -17.27 3.90 -0.83
CA VAL A 111 -17.04 2.58 -1.43
C VAL A 111 -17.53 1.49 -0.48
N LYS A 112 -18.36 0.58 -1.02
CA LYS A 112 -18.84 -0.61 -0.31
C LYS A 112 -17.88 -1.77 -0.53
N TRP A 113 -16.87 -1.90 0.32
CA TRP A 113 -15.88 -2.98 0.21
C TRP A 113 -16.49 -4.38 0.41
N PRO A 114 -16.03 -5.42 -0.32
CA PRO A 114 -16.47 -6.78 -0.08
C PRO A 114 -15.93 -7.30 1.27
N ARG A 115 -16.73 -8.12 1.96
CA ARG A 115 -16.41 -8.60 3.32
C ARG A 115 -15.16 -9.48 3.39
N SER A 116 -14.78 -10.12 2.29
CA SER A 116 -13.62 -10.99 2.16
C SER A 116 -12.31 -10.24 1.89
N LEU A 117 -12.35 -8.92 1.72
CA LEU A 117 -11.16 -8.16 1.35
C LEU A 117 -10.14 -8.15 2.49
N GLU A 118 -8.94 -8.64 2.21
CA GLU A 118 -7.83 -8.77 3.15
C GLU A 118 -6.70 -7.79 2.86
N LYS A 119 -6.55 -7.35 1.60
CA LYS A 119 -5.43 -6.51 1.17
C LYS A 119 -5.87 -5.42 0.20
N ILE A 120 -5.45 -4.18 0.46
CA ILE A 120 -5.61 -3.04 -0.44
C ILE A 120 -4.24 -2.39 -0.65
N ILE A 121 -3.87 -2.19 -1.92
CA ILE A 121 -2.65 -1.47 -2.30
C ILE A 121 -3.02 -0.32 -3.22
N PHE A 122 -2.63 0.90 -2.83
CA PHE A 122 -2.53 2.05 -3.71
C PHE A 122 -1.06 2.19 -4.11
N ASN A 123 -0.68 1.89 -5.35
CA ASN A 123 0.74 1.95 -5.74
C ASN A 123 1.21 3.39 -6.05
N GLY A 124 0.31 4.38 -6.05
CA GLY A 124 0.45 5.57 -6.87
C GLY A 124 0.26 6.90 -6.15
N LEU A 125 -0.38 7.81 -6.87
CA LEU A 125 -0.67 9.21 -6.52
C LEU A 125 -1.89 9.38 -5.60
N PHE A 126 -2.49 8.29 -5.11
CA PHE A 126 -3.65 8.35 -4.24
C PHE A 126 -3.38 9.25 -3.04
N ASN A 127 -4.15 10.32 -2.90
CA ASN A 127 -3.98 11.32 -1.85
C ASN A 127 -5.32 11.88 -1.38
N GLN A 128 -6.39 11.08 -1.45
CA GLN A 128 -7.71 11.46 -0.95
C GLN A 128 -7.82 11.24 0.56
N PRO A 129 -8.62 12.07 1.28
CA PRO A 129 -8.87 11.86 2.70
C PRO A 129 -9.47 10.47 2.97
N ILE A 130 -9.01 9.85 4.05
CA ILE A 130 -9.45 8.51 4.48
C ILE A 130 -10.26 8.51 5.78
N GLU A 131 -10.61 9.69 6.28
CA GLU A 131 -11.54 9.85 7.39
C GLU A 131 -12.95 9.34 7.01
N GLY A 132 -13.63 8.70 7.96
CA GLY A 132 -15.01 8.21 7.75
C GLY A 132 -15.14 6.96 6.86
N ILE A 133 -14.04 6.41 6.34
CA ILE A 133 -14.07 5.16 5.57
C ILE A 133 -14.48 3.99 6.48
N SER A 134 -15.49 3.25 6.02
CA SER A 134 -15.86 1.95 6.60
C SER A 134 -14.99 0.84 6.01
N TRP A 135 -13.79 0.65 6.57
CA TRP A 135 -12.86 -0.40 6.12
C TRP A 135 -13.43 -1.81 6.31
N PRO A 136 -13.08 -2.78 5.44
CA PRO A 136 -13.55 -4.16 5.57
C PRO A 136 -13.03 -4.81 6.87
N HIS A 137 -13.90 -5.59 7.52
CA HIS A 137 -13.62 -6.20 8.82
C HIS A 137 -12.47 -7.22 8.85
N HIS A 138 -12.05 -7.72 7.68
CA HIS A 138 -10.94 -8.67 7.54
C HIS A 138 -9.70 -8.05 6.89
N LEU A 139 -9.66 -6.72 6.70
CA LEU A 139 -8.50 -6.05 6.12
C LEU A 139 -7.29 -6.27 7.03
N ARG A 140 -6.25 -6.89 6.49
CA ARG A 140 -4.98 -7.18 7.18
C ARG A 140 -3.86 -6.28 6.71
N GLU A 141 -3.86 -5.91 5.43
CA GLU A 141 -2.80 -5.11 4.82
C GLU A 141 -3.37 -3.93 4.07
N LEU A 142 -2.85 -2.75 4.37
CA LEU A 142 -3.16 -1.51 3.68
C LEU A 142 -1.87 -0.76 3.33
N ASN A 143 -1.63 -0.59 2.04
CA ASN A 143 -0.59 0.30 1.53
C ASN A 143 -1.26 1.51 0.88
N LEU A 144 -0.95 2.71 1.39
CA LEU A 144 -1.57 3.96 0.95
C LEU A 144 -0.84 4.64 -0.23
N GLY A 145 0.30 4.10 -0.67
CA GLY A 145 1.04 4.57 -1.82
C GLY A 145 1.92 5.77 -1.56
N PHE A 146 2.82 6.04 -2.51
CA PHE A 146 3.82 7.10 -2.40
C PHE A 146 3.24 8.51 -2.44
N GLY A 147 2.04 8.69 -3.02
CA GLY A 147 1.33 9.97 -3.11
C GLY A 147 0.62 10.44 -1.85
N PHE A 148 0.36 9.53 -0.90
CA PHE A 148 -0.54 9.81 0.21
C PHE A 148 0.10 10.70 1.28
N ASN A 149 -0.54 11.82 1.59
CA ASN A 149 -0.09 12.76 2.61
C ASN A 149 -1.28 13.43 3.34
N GLN A 150 -2.40 12.72 3.49
CA GLN A 150 -3.56 13.23 4.23
C GLN A 150 -3.44 12.91 5.73
N PRO A 151 -4.00 13.76 6.62
CA PRO A 151 -4.05 13.49 8.05
C PRO A 151 -4.74 12.16 8.36
N ILE A 152 -4.25 11.48 9.40
CA ILE A 152 -4.75 10.14 9.80
C ILE A 152 -5.26 10.07 11.24
N GLU A 153 -5.40 11.22 11.90
CA GLU A 153 -5.73 11.30 13.32
C GLU A 153 -7.12 10.71 13.63
N ASP A 154 -8.10 11.01 12.78
CA ASP A 154 -9.50 10.57 12.96
C ASP A 154 -9.86 9.32 12.14
N VAL A 155 -8.85 8.57 11.69
CA VAL A 155 -9.07 7.34 10.93
C VAL A 155 -9.43 6.18 11.87
N ALA A 156 -10.61 5.60 11.64
CA ALA A 156 -11.06 4.39 12.31
C ALA A 156 -10.44 3.15 11.65
N TRP A 157 -9.23 2.78 12.05
CA TRP A 157 -8.55 1.59 11.52
C TRP A 157 -9.30 0.29 11.84
N PRO A 158 -9.38 -0.68 10.91
CA PRO A 158 -10.05 -1.95 11.17
C PRO A 158 -9.27 -2.75 12.21
N LYS A 159 -9.99 -3.43 13.11
CA LYS A 159 -9.39 -4.21 14.21
C LYS A 159 -8.51 -5.38 13.74
N SER A 160 -8.65 -5.79 12.48
CA SER A 160 -7.87 -6.85 11.85
C SER A 160 -6.59 -6.35 11.19
N LEU A 161 -6.37 -5.02 11.10
CA LEU A 161 -5.23 -4.48 10.38
C LEU A 161 -3.93 -4.87 11.07
N GLN A 162 -3.05 -5.51 10.32
CA GLN A 162 -1.76 -6.01 10.80
C GLN A 162 -0.61 -5.20 10.20
N ILE A 163 -0.71 -4.86 8.91
CA ILE A 163 0.31 -4.16 8.15
C ILE A 163 -0.27 -2.85 7.64
N LEU A 164 0.40 -1.76 7.97
CA LEU A 164 0.13 -0.43 7.43
C LEU A 164 1.43 0.14 6.88
N SER A 165 1.40 0.49 5.59
CA SER A 165 2.54 1.11 4.90
C SER A 165 2.12 2.47 4.35
N PHE A 166 2.89 3.49 4.71
CA PHE A 166 2.79 4.84 4.16
C PHE A 166 3.90 5.04 3.14
N GLY A 167 3.59 5.69 2.03
CA GLY A 167 4.59 5.91 1.00
C GLY A 167 5.38 7.22 1.13
N THR A 168 6.31 7.44 0.19
CA THR A 168 7.30 8.53 0.17
C THR A 168 6.84 9.88 0.69
N PHE A 169 5.73 10.44 0.19
CA PHE A 169 5.33 11.82 0.53
C PHE A 169 4.56 11.96 1.85
N PHE A 170 4.34 10.87 2.58
CA PHE A 170 3.61 10.93 3.84
C PHE A 170 4.40 11.67 4.91
N ASN A 171 3.87 12.80 5.36
CA ASN A 171 4.50 13.69 6.34
C ASN A 171 3.47 14.21 7.35
N GLN A 172 2.64 13.31 7.88
CA GLN A 172 1.62 13.61 8.90
C GLN A 172 1.95 13.01 10.26
N THR A 173 1.31 13.52 11.30
CA THR A 173 1.41 13.02 12.68
C THR A 173 0.87 11.59 12.77
N ILE A 174 1.52 10.74 13.57
CA ILE A 174 1.12 9.33 13.76
C ILE A 174 0.65 9.00 15.18
N GLU A 175 0.38 10.00 16.03
CA GLU A 175 0.03 9.81 17.45
C GLU A 175 -1.13 8.84 17.68
N ARG A 176 -2.16 8.88 16.83
CA ARG A 176 -3.35 8.02 16.99
C ARG A 176 -3.20 6.64 16.37
N VAL A 177 -2.10 6.38 15.65
CA VAL A 177 -1.73 5.02 15.25
C VAL A 177 -1.51 4.15 16.50
N LYS A 178 -1.15 4.73 17.67
CA LYS A 178 -1.06 4.01 18.96
C LYS A 178 -2.23 3.09 19.28
N ARG A 179 -3.46 3.51 18.97
CA ARG A 179 -4.69 2.76 19.32
C ARG A 179 -5.02 1.65 18.34
N SER A 180 -4.24 1.51 17.28
CA SER A 180 -4.42 0.46 16.28
C SER A 180 -3.81 -0.87 16.76
N PRO A 181 -4.37 -2.01 16.35
CA PRO A 181 -3.81 -3.33 16.65
C PRO A 181 -2.68 -3.72 15.69
N LEU A 182 -1.92 -2.74 15.18
CA LEU A 182 -0.88 -2.98 14.19
C LEU A 182 0.25 -3.84 14.73
N VAL A 183 0.71 -4.76 13.88
CA VAL A 183 1.85 -5.64 14.13
C VAL A 183 3.07 -5.16 13.34
N ASN A 184 2.85 -4.60 12.16
CA ASN A 184 3.89 -4.09 11.27
C ASN A 184 3.53 -2.67 10.83
N LEU A 185 4.50 -1.77 10.91
CA LEU A 185 4.39 -0.38 10.47
C LEU A 185 5.61 -0.04 9.61
N GLU A 186 5.35 0.39 8.38
CA GLU A 186 6.38 0.84 7.45
C GLU A 186 6.15 2.33 7.15
N LEU A 187 7.16 3.14 7.46
CA LEU A 187 7.19 4.57 7.19
C LEU A 187 8.19 4.77 6.04
N GLU A 188 7.76 5.13 4.83
CA GLU A 188 8.67 5.28 3.68
C GLU A 188 9.39 6.65 3.62
N VAL A 189 9.98 6.93 2.45
CA VAL A 189 11.16 7.71 2.12
C VAL A 189 11.25 9.08 2.82
N ASP A 190 10.22 9.94 2.84
CA ASP A 190 10.34 11.32 3.37
C ASP A 190 9.73 11.54 4.77
N PHE A 191 9.56 10.50 5.60
CA PHE A 191 9.05 10.64 6.97
C PHE A 191 10.09 11.28 7.93
N ASP A 192 10.38 12.57 7.72
CA ASP A 192 11.52 13.26 8.33
C ASP A 192 11.17 14.59 9.01
N HIS A 193 9.95 15.14 8.89
CA HIS A 193 9.70 16.49 9.42
C HIS A 193 8.86 16.54 10.71
N LYS A 194 8.24 15.43 11.12
CA LYS A 194 7.33 15.43 12.29
C LYS A 194 7.74 14.56 13.48
N LEU A 195 8.76 13.72 13.34
CA LEU A 195 9.45 13.17 14.49
C LEU A 195 10.33 14.29 15.07
N SER A 196 9.76 15.11 15.95
CA SER A 196 10.55 16.11 16.64
C SER A 196 11.54 15.37 17.54
N GLU A 197 12.80 15.82 17.62
CA GLU A 197 13.80 15.25 18.53
C GLU A 197 13.38 15.37 20.02
N VAL A 198 12.33 16.16 20.29
CA VAL A 198 11.82 16.50 21.62
C VAL A 198 10.72 15.52 22.06
N GLU A 199 9.88 15.04 21.15
CA GLU A 199 8.76 14.13 21.47
C GLU A 199 8.59 13.08 20.36
N TRP A 200 8.96 11.84 20.67
CA TRP A 200 8.67 10.67 19.84
C TRP A 200 7.21 10.26 20.00
N PRO A 201 6.52 9.80 18.93
CA PRO A 201 5.17 9.32 19.04
C PRO A 201 5.10 8.03 19.87
N GLU A 202 3.98 7.84 20.56
CA GLU A 202 3.69 6.56 21.20
C GLU A 202 3.37 5.49 20.14
N TRP A 203 4.13 4.40 20.12
CA TRP A 203 3.95 3.32 19.16
C TRP A 203 2.78 2.39 19.51
N PRO A 204 2.18 1.67 18.53
CA PRO A 204 1.22 0.60 18.80
C PRO A 204 1.83 -0.47 19.73
N SER A 205 1.09 -0.87 20.77
CA SER A 205 1.59 -1.81 21.78
C SER A 205 1.81 -3.24 21.26
N LEU A 206 1.20 -3.57 20.11
CA LEU A 206 1.36 -4.87 19.44
C LEU A 206 2.43 -4.85 18.33
N LEU A 207 3.10 -3.72 18.10
CA LEU A 207 4.07 -3.56 17.04
C LEU A 207 5.26 -4.50 17.24
N GLN A 208 5.52 -5.35 16.25
CA GLN A 208 6.62 -6.30 16.19
C GLN A 208 7.64 -5.92 15.11
N GLU A 209 7.23 -5.26 14.04
CA GLU A 209 8.13 -4.77 13.00
C GLU A 209 7.94 -3.28 12.75
N LEU A 210 9.04 -2.54 12.74
CA LEU A 210 9.09 -1.13 12.40
C LEU A 210 10.19 -0.91 11.36
N ALA A 211 9.83 -0.28 10.25
CA ALA A 211 10.77 0.14 9.23
C ALA A 211 10.68 1.65 9.02
N PHE A 212 11.82 2.31 9.10
CA PHE A 212 12.01 3.70 8.70
C PHE A 212 12.54 3.79 7.28
N GLY A 213 12.04 4.77 6.54
CA GLY A 213 12.27 4.95 5.11
C GLY A 213 13.63 5.50 4.76
N ASP A 214 13.89 5.59 3.46
CA ASP A 214 15.22 5.86 2.92
C ASP A 214 15.83 7.19 3.34
N MET A 215 15.05 8.25 3.56
CA MET A 215 15.62 9.55 3.98
C MET A 215 15.76 9.68 5.49
N PHE A 216 15.13 8.81 6.28
CA PHE A 216 15.12 8.92 7.73
C PHE A 216 16.54 9.00 8.31
N ASN A 217 16.87 10.15 8.91
CA ASN A 217 18.21 10.38 9.45
C ASN A 217 18.20 11.23 10.74
N LYS A 218 17.21 11.02 11.61
CA LYS A 218 17.11 11.71 12.90
C LYS A 218 17.77 10.97 14.04
N ARG A 219 18.22 11.72 15.05
CA ARG A 219 18.74 11.15 16.30
C ARG A 219 17.64 10.35 16.98
N ILE A 220 17.97 9.10 17.30
CA ILE A 220 17.09 8.14 17.97
C ILE A 220 17.46 7.95 19.46
N GLU A 221 18.14 8.94 20.04
CA GLU A 221 18.36 9.01 21.48
C GLU A 221 17.02 9.22 22.19
N ASN A 222 16.79 8.53 23.32
CA ASN A 222 15.57 8.63 24.12
C ASN A 222 14.25 8.20 23.44
N VAL A 223 14.31 7.44 22.33
CA VAL A 223 13.09 6.84 21.77
C VAL A 223 12.54 5.80 22.74
N SER A 224 11.25 5.90 23.08
CA SER A 224 10.52 4.85 23.79
C SER A 224 10.00 3.83 22.79
N TRP A 225 10.78 2.80 22.48
CA TRP A 225 10.40 1.73 21.55
C TRP A 225 9.25 0.85 22.06
N PRO A 226 8.46 0.21 21.19
CA PRO A 226 7.42 -0.72 21.62
C PRO A 226 8.03 -1.99 22.23
N ASP A 227 7.47 -2.45 23.35
CA ASP A 227 7.99 -3.59 24.13
C ASP A 227 8.07 -4.91 23.33
N ARG A 228 7.23 -5.05 22.29
CA ARG A 228 7.14 -6.26 21.45
C ARG A 228 7.97 -6.17 20.17
N LEU A 229 8.72 -5.10 19.96
CA LEU A 229 9.47 -4.89 18.73
C LEU A 229 10.55 -5.96 18.56
N LYS A 230 10.43 -6.77 17.50
CA LYS A 230 11.35 -7.83 17.13
C LYS A 230 12.26 -7.46 15.97
N LYS A 231 11.79 -6.59 15.08
CA LYS A 231 12.55 -6.16 13.92
C LYS A 231 12.50 -4.66 13.76
N LEU A 232 13.67 -4.06 13.63
CA LEU A 232 13.84 -2.64 13.39
C LEU A 232 14.74 -2.46 12.17
N THR A 233 14.24 -1.70 11.20
CA THR A 233 14.97 -1.42 9.97
C THR A 233 15.11 0.09 9.80
N PHE A 234 16.35 0.53 9.61
CA PHE A 234 16.69 1.87 9.12
C PHE A 234 17.19 1.72 7.70
N ALA A 235 16.55 2.37 6.75
CA ALA A 235 16.90 2.25 5.34
C ALA A 235 18.10 3.15 4.95
N CYS A 236 18.14 3.66 3.71
CA CYS A 236 19.40 4.07 3.09
C CYS A 236 20.21 5.20 3.77
N LYS A 237 19.59 6.27 4.29
CA LYS A 237 20.28 7.51 4.71
C LYS A 237 20.64 7.60 6.19
N PHE A 238 20.14 6.69 7.03
CA PHE A 238 20.37 6.76 8.46
C PHE A 238 21.87 6.63 8.79
N ASP A 239 22.43 7.65 9.44
CA ASP A 239 23.84 7.71 9.85
C ASP A 239 23.99 8.51 11.15
N GLN A 240 23.08 8.31 12.11
CA GLN A 240 23.13 8.97 13.42
C GLN A 240 23.80 8.09 14.48
N PRO A 241 24.49 8.69 15.47
CA PRO A 241 25.15 7.93 16.54
C PRO A 241 24.17 7.03 17.29
N ILE A 242 24.60 5.80 17.59
CA ILE A 242 23.77 4.79 18.26
C ILE A 242 24.24 4.41 19.67
N GLU A 243 25.34 4.99 20.14
CA GLU A 243 25.95 4.68 21.46
C GLU A 243 24.97 4.84 22.63
N ARG A 244 24.12 5.87 22.57
CA ARG A 244 23.17 6.23 23.64
C ARG A 244 21.75 5.72 23.40
N VAL A 245 21.57 4.81 22.45
CA VAL A 245 20.26 4.27 22.12
C VAL A 245 19.89 3.15 23.08
N THR A 246 18.78 3.31 23.79
CA THR A 246 18.17 2.23 24.56
C THR A 246 17.35 1.37 23.61
N TRP A 247 17.88 0.22 23.18
CA TRP A 247 17.20 -0.68 22.26
C TRP A 247 16.06 -1.49 22.94
N PRO A 248 15.01 -1.89 22.20
CA PRO A 248 13.91 -2.69 22.76
C PRO A 248 14.39 -4.07 23.22
N ALA A 249 13.89 -4.52 24.36
CA ALA A 249 14.36 -5.75 25.02
C ALA A 249 14.05 -7.05 24.26
N CYS A 250 13.12 -7.01 23.30
CA CYS A 250 12.74 -8.14 22.45
C CYS A 250 13.29 -8.06 21.02
N LEU A 251 14.18 -7.10 20.73
CA LEU A 251 14.71 -6.91 19.38
C LEU A 251 15.55 -8.11 18.96
N GLU A 252 15.16 -8.76 17.87
CA GLU A 252 15.85 -9.93 17.30
C GLU A 252 16.62 -9.59 16.02
N VAL A 253 16.13 -8.62 15.24
CA VAL A 253 16.71 -8.22 13.97
C VAL A 253 16.86 -6.71 13.91
N LEU A 254 18.09 -6.25 13.71
CA LEU A 254 18.40 -4.84 13.47
C LEU A 254 19.07 -4.72 12.09
N VAL A 255 18.56 -3.81 11.28
CA VAL A 255 19.07 -3.56 9.92
C VAL A 255 19.39 -2.08 9.79
N PHE A 256 20.64 -1.79 9.41
CA PHE A 256 21.08 -0.48 8.96
C PHE A 256 21.36 -0.52 7.47
N GLY A 257 20.85 0.48 6.75
CA GLY A 257 21.03 0.63 5.31
C GLY A 257 22.38 1.20 4.92
N ASP A 258 22.48 1.58 3.65
CA ASP A 258 23.75 1.82 2.96
C ASP A 258 24.64 2.89 3.58
N LYS A 259 24.09 3.99 4.11
CA LYS A 259 24.91 5.13 4.58
C LYS A 259 25.36 5.03 6.02
N PHE A 260 24.87 4.06 6.79
CA PHE A 260 25.25 3.94 8.19
C PHE A 260 26.74 3.63 8.33
N ASN A 261 27.49 4.52 8.96
CA ASN A 261 28.93 4.40 9.17
C ASN A 261 29.38 4.98 10.51
N GLN A 262 28.50 4.99 11.51
CA GLN A 262 28.84 5.42 12.87
C GLN A 262 29.55 4.31 13.65
N PRO A 263 30.51 4.66 14.52
CA PRO A 263 31.11 3.68 15.43
C PRO A 263 30.05 2.98 16.27
N ASN A 264 30.25 1.69 16.53
CA ASN A 264 29.41 0.90 17.42
C ASN A 264 30.05 0.68 18.81
N GLU A 265 31.27 1.18 19.04
CA GLU A 265 31.94 1.12 20.33
C GLU A 265 31.05 1.73 21.44
N GLY A 266 30.91 1.04 22.56
CA GLY A 266 30.04 1.46 23.67
C GLY A 266 28.54 1.21 23.47
N THR A 267 28.10 0.79 22.28
CA THR A 267 26.68 0.47 22.02
C THR A 267 26.27 -0.81 22.73
N LYS A 268 25.20 -0.74 23.53
CA LYS A 268 24.64 -1.90 24.24
C LYS A 268 23.47 -2.49 23.46
N PHE A 269 23.75 -3.43 22.56
CA PHE A 269 22.70 -4.18 21.89
C PHE A 269 21.92 -5.08 22.88
N PRO A 270 20.62 -5.33 22.64
CA PRO A 270 19.83 -6.19 23.51
C PRO A 270 20.27 -7.65 23.36
N ALA A 271 20.26 -8.42 24.45
CA ALA A 271 20.69 -9.82 24.47
C ALA A 271 19.86 -10.75 23.55
N THR A 272 18.70 -10.29 23.09
CA THR A 272 17.84 -11.00 22.14
C THR A 272 18.25 -10.82 20.69
N LEU A 273 19.20 -9.93 20.39
CA LEU A 273 19.58 -9.61 19.01
C LEU A 273 20.27 -10.83 18.36
N LYS A 274 19.62 -11.39 17.34
CA LYS A 274 20.10 -12.56 16.58
C LYS A 274 20.78 -12.17 15.28
N LYS A 275 20.38 -11.03 14.71
CA LYS A 275 20.87 -10.57 13.40
C LYS A 275 21.07 -9.06 13.42
N LEU A 276 22.31 -8.64 13.16
CA LEU A 276 22.67 -7.28 12.83
C LEU A 276 23.07 -7.23 11.35
N THR A 277 22.38 -6.42 10.56
CA THR A 277 22.76 -6.14 9.17
C THR A 277 23.34 -4.74 9.09
N LEU A 278 24.53 -4.62 8.51
CA LEU A 278 25.18 -3.34 8.24
C LEU A 278 25.31 -3.18 6.72
N GLY A 279 25.06 -1.97 6.23
CA GLY A 279 25.11 -1.66 4.81
C GLY A 279 26.53 -1.71 4.23
N PRO A 280 26.65 -1.73 2.89
CA PRO A 280 27.92 -1.86 2.18
C PRO A 280 28.93 -0.73 2.43
N ASN A 281 28.51 0.45 2.93
CA ASN A 281 29.43 1.55 3.25
C ASN A 281 29.86 1.59 4.72
N PHE A 282 29.52 0.58 5.53
CA PHE A 282 30.01 0.48 6.90
C PHE A 282 31.50 0.11 6.90
N LEU A 283 32.34 1.01 7.41
CA LEU A 283 33.80 0.91 7.42
C LEU A 283 34.39 0.97 8.83
N GLN A 284 33.56 1.02 9.88
CA GLN A 284 34.01 1.07 11.27
C GLN A 284 34.41 -0.33 11.78
N PRO A 285 35.31 -0.42 12.77
CA PRO A 285 35.60 -1.68 13.45
C PRO A 285 34.34 -2.30 14.07
N LEU A 286 34.25 -3.64 14.08
CA LEU A 286 33.19 -4.37 14.76
C LEU A 286 33.66 -4.78 16.17
N ASP A 287 33.72 -3.81 17.06
CA ASP A 287 34.01 -4.10 18.46
C ASP A 287 32.70 -4.43 19.20
N ASN A 288 32.72 -5.44 20.08
CA ASN A 288 31.59 -5.88 20.91
C ASN A 288 30.34 -6.43 20.18
N VAL A 289 30.50 -6.96 18.95
CA VAL A 289 29.45 -7.74 18.27
C VAL A 289 29.78 -9.24 18.41
N SER A 290 29.57 -9.79 19.61
CA SER A 290 29.81 -11.22 19.93
C SER A 290 28.53 -11.98 20.19
#